data_AF-A0A8B6GSR5-F1
#
_entry.id   AF-A0A8B6GSR5-F1
#
_cell.length_a   1.000
_cell.length_b   1.000
_cell.length_c   1.000
_cell.angle_alpha   90.00
_cell.angle_beta   90.00
_cell.angle_gamma   90.00
#
_symmetry.space_group_name_H-M   'P 1'
#
loop_
_entity.id
_entity.type
_entity.pdbx_description
1 polymer ?
#
loop_
_entity_poly.entity_id
_entity_poly.type
_entity_poly.pdbx_seq_one_letter_code
_entity_poly.pdbx_strand_id
1 'polypeptide(L)'
;MKYLIIPNLLAVGMHHWGHRHLEVGLGYRVKREPENPKDPNAVAILYDGERKAYLKKNHSFVITRILKMNISNVIRLKPKEDALVKNKHVGPQQLCTIGLKVNEEINLKSATDLLKLHGFQFEIKDAKIK
;
A
#
# COMPACT_ATOMS: atom_id res chain seq x y z
N MET A 1 -16.83 -12.22 -6.20
CA MET A 1 -16.23 -10.93 -5.80
C MET A 1 -14.73 -11.08 -5.84
N LYS A 2 -13.99 -10.23 -6.57
CA LYS A 2 -12.54 -10.37 -6.77
C LYS A 2 -11.75 -9.44 -5.84
N TYR A 3 -10.58 -9.90 -5.43
CA TYR A 3 -9.60 -9.13 -4.68
C TYR A 3 -8.30 -9.06 -5.47
N LEU A 4 -7.78 -7.84 -5.66
CA LEU A 4 -6.43 -7.62 -6.14
C LEU A 4 -5.50 -7.51 -4.93
N ILE A 5 -4.46 -8.34 -4.88
CA ILE A 5 -3.49 -8.37 -3.80
C ILE A 5 -2.13 -7.99 -4.38
N ILE A 6 -1.51 -6.96 -3.81
CA ILE A 6 -0.20 -6.45 -4.21
C ILE A 6 0.76 -6.68 -3.03
N PRO A 7 1.54 -7.77 -3.04
CA PRO A 7 2.52 -8.04 -2.00
C PRO A 7 3.77 -7.17 -2.16
N ASN A 8 4.72 -7.35 -1.24
CA ASN A 8 6.09 -6.84 -1.32
C ASN A 8 6.20 -5.31 -1.40
N LEU A 9 5.24 -4.60 -0.82
CA LEU A 9 5.30 -3.15 -0.67
C LEU A 9 6.07 -2.80 0.61
N LEU A 10 6.81 -1.70 0.59
CA LEU A 10 7.55 -1.20 1.74
C LEU A 10 6.88 0.03 2.34
N ALA A 11 6.55 -0.06 3.63
CA ALA A 11 6.23 1.08 4.48
C ALA A 11 7.52 1.68 5.05
N VAL A 12 7.59 3.01 5.12
CA VAL A 12 8.74 3.79 5.57
C VAL A 12 8.30 4.99 6.41
N GLY A 13 9.25 5.62 7.10
CA GLY A 13 8.99 6.85 7.86
C GLY A 13 8.30 6.64 9.20
N MET A 14 8.03 5.40 9.62
CA MET A 14 7.30 5.06 10.86
C MET A 14 7.83 5.80 12.11
N HIS A 15 9.14 6.00 12.19
CA HIS A 15 9.82 6.72 13.26
C HIS A 15 9.38 8.18 13.47
N HIS A 16 8.62 8.79 12.56
CA HIS A 16 8.08 10.14 12.73
C HIS A 16 6.79 10.18 13.57
N TRP A 17 6.13 9.04 13.82
CA TRP A 17 4.81 8.98 14.47
C TRP A 17 4.75 8.00 15.66
N GLY A 18 5.88 7.83 16.34
CA GLY A 18 5.99 7.05 17.58
C GLY A 18 6.68 5.71 17.38
N HIS A 19 5.93 4.69 16.95
CA HIS A 19 6.47 3.34 16.81
C HIS A 19 7.38 3.22 15.58
N ARG A 20 8.53 2.54 15.73
CA ARG A 20 9.45 2.27 14.61
C ARG A 20 8.98 1.10 13.72
N HIS A 21 7.75 0.65 13.91
CA HIS A 21 7.08 -0.43 13.16
C HIS A 21 5.56 -0.17 13.10
N LEU A 22 4.92 -0.81 12.14
CA LEU A 22 3.49 -1.08 12.08
C LEU A 22 3.21 -2.45 12.72
N GLU A 23 2.10 -2.59 13.42
CA GLU A 23 1.74 -3.81 14.11
C GLU A 23 1.31 -4.89 13.11
N VAL A 24 1.99 -6.04 13.16
CA VAL A 24 1.67 -7.21 12.33
C VAL A 24 0.32 -7.77 12.76
N GLY A 25 -0.54 -8.09 11.77
CA GLY A 25 -1.90 -8.56 12.02
C GLY A 25 -2.95 -7.44 11.95
N LEU A 26 -2.57 -6.19 12.16
CA LEU A 26 -3.48 -5.05 12.01
C LEU A 26 -3.69 -4.65 10.54
N GLY A 27 -4.88 -4.09 10.27
CA GLY A 27 -5.29 -3.63 8.95
C GLY A 27 -5.35 -2.11 8.86
N TYR A 28 -4.39 -1.53 8.13
CA TYR A 28 -4.26 -0.10 7.93
C TYR A 28 -5.02 0.39 6.70
N ARG A 29 -5.42 1.66 6.69
CA ARG A 29 -5.94 2.34 5.49
C ARG A 29 -4.78 2.99 4.74
N VAL A 30 -4.95 3.21 3.44
CA VAL A 30 -4.01 4.00 2.63
C VAL A 30 -4.72 5.19 2.01
N LYS A 31 -4.05 6.33 1.92
CA LYS A 31 -4.61 7.57 1.37
C LYS A 31 -3.56 8.30 0.55
N ARG A 32 -3.95 8.84 -0.61
CA ARG A 32 -3.10 9.72 -1.42
C ARG A 32 -2.96 11.07 -0.73
N GLU A 33 -1.76 11.64 -0.74
CA GLU A 33 -1.49 13.00 -0.29
C GLU A 33 -0.81 13.79 -1.41
N PRO A 34 -1.58 14.25 -2.43
CA PRO A 34 -1.01 14.94 -3.59
C PRO A 34 -0.40 16.30 -3.26
N GLU A 35 -0.77 16.89 -2.12
CA GLU A 35 -0.25 18.16 -1.61
C GLU A 35 1.01 17.98 -0.76
N ASN A 36 1.53 16.76 -0.63
CA ASN A 36 2.75 16.52 0.13
C ASN A 36 3.93 17.27 -0.54
N PRO A 37 4.64 18.16 0.18
CA PRO A 37 5.65 19.03 -0.42
C PRO A 37 6.88 18.28 -0.92
N LYS A 38 7.10 17.02 -0.50
CA LYS A 38 8.27 16.21 -0.87
C LYS A 38 7.99 15.24 -2.01
N ASP A 39 6.77 14.75 -2.14
CA ASP A 39 6.37 13.79 -3.17
C ASP A 39 4.88 13.91 -3.51
N PRO A 40 4.49 14.42 -4.69
CA PRO A 40 3.08 14.53 -5.08
C PRO A 40 2.40 13.16 -5.29
N ASN A 41 3.16 12.07 -5.28
CA ASN A 41 2.62 10.71 -5.30
C ASN A 41 2.55 10.06 -3.92
N ALA A 42 2.84 10.80 -2.83
CA ALA A 42 2.88 10.24 -1.49
C ALA A 42 1.59 9.49 -1.14
N VAL A 43 1.75 8.27 -0.60
CA VAL A 43 0.65 7.46 -0.09
C VAL A 43 0.87 7.26 1.40
N ALA A 44 0.05 7.92 2.21
CA ALA A 44 0.05 7.80 3.65
C ALA A 44 -0.61 6.48 4.08
N ILE A 45 -0.08 5.89 5.15
CA ILE A 45 -0.61 4.72 5.84
C ILE A 45 -1.26 5.21 7.13
N LEU A 46 -2.54 4.93 7.30
CA LEU A 46 -3.39 5.48 8.35
C LEU A 46 -3.92 4.38 9.27
N TYR A 47 -3.93 4.66 10.57
CA TYR A 47 -4.63 3.89 11.60
C TYR A 47 -5.49 4.85 12.42
N ASP A 48 -6.78 4.58 12.54
CA ASP A 48 -7.75 5.45 13.23
C ASP A 48 -7.72 6.93 12.83
N GLY A 49 -7.40 7.19 11.55
CA GLY A 49 -7.34 8.54 10.98
C GLY A 49 -5.97 9.21 11.13
N GLU A 50 -5.08 8.65 11.95
CA GLU A 50 -3.73 9.17 12.15
C GLU A 50 -2.73 8.56 11.18
N ARG A 51 -1.76 9.38 10.74
CA ARG A 51 -0.63 8.90 9.94
C ARG A 51 0.31 8.08 10.80
N LYS A 52 0.66 6.90 10.32
CA LYS A 52 1.64 6.00 10.97
C LYS A 52 2.88 5.76 10.11
N ALA A 53 2.76 5.90 8.79
CA ALA A 53 3.87 5.71 7.85
C ALA A 53 3.51 6.27 6.47
N TYR A 54 4.44 6.18 5.53
CA TYR A 54 4.19 6.31 4.10
C TYR A 54 4.61 5.04 3.36
N LEU A 55 4.06 4.81 2.17
CA LEU A 55 4.69 3.89 1.23
C LEU A 55 5.99 4.49 0.69
N LYS A 56 6.97 3.62 0.42
CA LYS A 56 8.22 4.00 -0.24
C LYS A 56 7.93 4.64 -1.60
N LYS A 57 8.67 5.69 -1.96
CA LYS A 57 8.44 6.54 -3.14
C LYS A 57 8.15 5.78 -4.45
N ASN A 58 8.96 4.76 -4.76
CA ASN A 58 8.78 3.94 -5.96
C ASN A 58 7.45 3.16 -5.94
N HIS A 59 7.01 2.69 -4.77
CA HIS A 59 5.71 2.02 -4.61
C HIS A 59 4.56 3.04 -4.65
N SER A 60 4.72 4.17 -3.97
CA SER A 60 3.76 5.27 -3.95
C SER A 60 3.38 5.75 -5.35
N PHE A 61 4.35 5.83 -6.27
CA PHE A 61 4.12 6.18 -7.67
C PHE A 61 3.14 5.25 -8.40
N VAL A 62 3.27 3.94 -8.22
CA VAL A 62 2.38 2.95 -8.86
C VAL A 62 1.04 2.88 -8.13
N ILE A 63 1.06 2.82 -6.80
CA ILE A 63 -0.15 2.73 -5.98
C ILE A 63 -1.03 3.98 -6.17
N THR A 64 -0.46 5.18 -6.25
CA THR A 64 -1.22 6.41 -6.51
C THR A 64 -2.00 6.35 -7.83
N ARG A 65 -1.45 5.72 -8.87
CA ARG A 65 -2.18 5.53 -10.14
C ARG A 65 -3.32 4.51 -10.00
N ILE A 66 -3.08 3.40 -9.31
CA ILE A 66 -4.13 2.41 -9.02
C ILE A 66 -5.27 3.05 -8.22
N LEU A 67 -4.94 3.88 -7.23
CA LEU A 67 -5.92 4.62 -6.43
C LEU A 67 -6.73 5.62 -7.27
N LYS A 68 -6.13 6.24 -8.30
CA LYS A 68 -6.85 7.13 -9.23
C LYS A 68 -7.84 6.39 -10.14
N MET A 69 -7.64 5.09 -10.38
CA MET A 69 -8.53 4.27 -11.21
C MET A 69 -9.85 3.90 -10.51
N ASN A 70 -10.03 4.29 -9.24
CA ASN A 70 -11.23 3.99 -8.44
C ASN A 70 -11.62 2.50 -8.43
N ILE A 71 -10.62 1.61 -8.51
CA ILE A 71 -10.82 0.16 -8.56
C ILE A 71 -11.53 -0.39 -7.30
N SER A 72 -11.39 0.30 -6.16
CA SER A 72 -11.90 -0.15 -4.88
C SER A 72 -12.20 1.00 -3.92
N ASN A 73 -13.32 0.88 -3.20
CA ASN A 73 -13.63 1.73 -2.04
C ASN A 73 -13.05 1.18 -0.73
N VAL A 74 -12.53 -0.05 -0.73
CA VAL A 74 -12.01 -0.74 0.46
C VAL A 74 -10.61 -1.23 0.18
N ILE A 75 -9.65 -0.48 0.69
CA ILE A 75 -8.22 -0.76 0.51
C ILE A 75 -7.61 -0.92 1.90
N ARG A 76 -7.01 -2.10 2.11
CA ARG A 76 -6.37 -2.45 3.37
C ARG A 76 -4.92 -2.80 3.14
N LEU A 77 -4.04 -2.19 3.91
CA LEU A 77 -2.64 -2.53 3.99
C LEU A 77 -2.41 -3.39 5.25
N LYS A 78 -1.71 -4.51 5.08
CA LYS A 78 -1.33 -5.40 6.18
C LYS A 78 0.19 -5.56 6.22
N PRO A 79 0.86 -5.23 7.33
CA PRO A 79 2.25 -5.59 7.54
C PRO A 79 2.42 -7.12 7.57
N LYS A 80 3.57 -7.60 7.11
CA LYS A 80 3.85 -9.04 6.94
C LYS A 80 4.95 -9.57 7.85
N GLU A 81 5.91 -8.71 8.15
CA GLU A 81 7.06 -9.00 8.99
C GLU A 81 7.37 -7.78 9.86
N ASP A 82 8.27 -7.92 10.81
CA ASP A 82 8.75 -6.81 11.62
C ASP A 82 9.55 -5.79 10.80
N ALA A 83 9.62 -4.56 11.28
CA ALA A 83 10.37 -3.51 10.61
C ALA A 83 11.88 -3.82 10.64
N LEU A 84 12.51 -3.78 9.48
CA LEU A 84 13.95 -3.95 9.31
C LEU A 84 14.63 -2.59 9.18
N VAL A 85 15.69 -2.38 9.95
CA VAL A 85 16.58 -1.22 9.82
C VAL A 85 17.83 -1.65 9.07
N LYS A 86 17.89 -1.40 7.76
CA LYS A 86 19.06 -1.77 6.94
C LYS A 86 20.27 -0.88 7.19
N ASN A 87 20.08 0.40 7.49
CA ASN A 87 21.13 1.33 7.88
C ASN A 87 20.54 2.53 8.67
N LYS A 88 21.41 3.30 9.34
CA LYS A 88 21.01 4.48 10.14
C LYS A 88 20.39 5.62 9.34
N HIS A 89 20.63 5.69 8.03
CA HIS A 89 20.25 6.82 7.18
C HIS A 89 18.88 6.67 6.53
N VAL A 90 18.42 5.44 6.30
CA VAL A 90 17.16 5.15 5.57
C VAL A 90 15.99 4.94 6.54
N GLY A 91 16.27 4.73 7.83
CA GLY A 91 15.27 4.46 8.85
C GLY A 91 14.62 3.08 8.71
N PRO A 92 13.63 2.76 9.55
CA PRO A 92 12.92 1.48 9.50
C PRO A 92 12.11 1.33 8.20
N GLN A 93 12.16 0.14 7.62
CA GLN A 93 11.34 -0.27 6.47
C GLN A 93 10.61 -1.56 6.82
N GLN A 94 9.34 -1.68 6.43
CA GLN A 94 8.56 -2.86 6.77
C GLN A 94 7.77 -3.38 5.58
N LEU A 95 7.83 -4.69 5.33
CA LEU A 95 7.12 -5.33 4.23
C LEU A 95 5.62 -5.40 4.53
N CYS A 96 4.86 -5.06 3.52
CA CYS A 96 3.43 -4.89 3.57
C CYS A 96 2.78 -5.49 2.33
N THR A 97 1.49 -5.79 2.46
CA THR A 97 0.62 -6.19 1.35
C THR A 97 -0.58 -5.30 1.31
N ILE A 98 -0.94 -4.80 0.13
CA ILE A 98 -2.22 -4.11 -0.09
C ILE A 98 -3.20 -5.11 -0.68
N GLY A 99 -4.40 -5.18 -0.10
CA GLY A 99 -5.57 -5.83 -0.68
C GLY A 99 -6.60 -4.78 -1.09
N LEU A 100 -7.09 -4.90 -2.32
CA LEU A 100 -8.15 -4.07 -2.88
C LEU A 100 -9.36 -4.95 -3.22
N LYS A 101 -10.54 -4.58 -2.73
CA LYS A 101 -11.81 -5.21 -3.15
C LYS A 101 -12.24 -4.61 -4.49
N VAL A 102 -12.19 -5.40 -5.57
CA VAL A 102 -12.47 -4.91 -6.92
C VAL A 102 -13.96 -4.63 -7.09
N ASN A 103 -14.30 -3.41 -7.52
CA ASN A 103 -15.67 -3.01 -7.84
C ASN A 103 -16.06 -3.40 -9.28
N GLU A 104 -15.19 -3.13 -10.25
CA GLU A 104 -15.45 -3.31 -11.69
C GLU A 104 -14.28 -4.01 -12.40
N GLU A 105 -14.58 -4.91 -13.35
CA GLU A 105 -13.56 -5.69 -14.05
C GLU A 105 -12.69 -4.85 -15.01
N ILE A 106 -13.25 -3.80 -15.62
CA ILE A 106 -12.48 -2.93 -16.53
C ILE A 106 -11.32 -2.24 -15.79
N ASN A 107 -11.56 -1.76 -14.57
CA ASN A 107 -10.56 -1.13 -13.73
C ASN A 107 -9.51 -2.13 -13.23
N LEU A 108 -9.90 -3.41 -13.06
CA LEU A 108 -8.96 -4.49 -12.73
C LEU A 108 -7.94 -4.72 -13.83
N LYS A 109 -8.37 -4.78 -15.10
CA LYS A 109 -7.46 -4.97 -16.23
C LYS A 109 -6.42 -3.84 -16.28
N SER A 110 -6.86 -2.57 -16.26
CA SER A 110 -5.96 -1.41 -16.25
C SER A 110 -4.97 -1.42 -15.08
N ALA A 111 -5.42 -1.80 -13.88
CA ALA A 111 -4.53 -1.91 -12.73
C ALA A 111 -3.49 -3.02 -12.90
N THR A 112 -3.88 -4.19 -13.42
CA THR A 112 -2.96 -5.30 -13.64
C THR A 112 -1.94 -5.02 -14.75
N ASP A 113 -2.34 -4.34 -15.82
CA ASP A 113 -1.43 -3.94 -16.90
C ASP A 113 -0.40 -2.93 -16.40
N LEU A 114 -0.82 -1.97 -15.56
CA LEU A 114 0.09 -1.03 -14.90
C LEU A 114 1.07 -1.75 -13.96
N LEU A 115 0.60 -2.73 -13.18
CA LEU A 115 1.46 -3.51 -12.28
C LEU A 115 2.51 -4.31 -13.07
N LYS A 116 2.10 -4.97 -14.17
CA LYS A 116 3.03 -5.67 -15.07
C LYS A 116 4.06 -4.72 -15.67
N LEU A 117 3.62 -3.56 -16.17
CA LEU A 117 4.50 -2.54 -16.76
C LEU A 117 5.61 -2.10 -15.80
N HIS A 118 5.31 -2.01 -14.51
CA HIS A 118 6.27 -1.60 -13.49
C HIS A 118 6.95 -2.78 -12.75
N GLY A 119 6.74 -4.02 -13.19
CA GLY A 119 7.36 -5.21 -12.59
C GLY A 119 6.87 -5.55 -11.17
N PHE A 120 5.66 -5.13 -10.79
CA PHE A 120 5.08 -5.48 -9.51
C PHE A 120 4.45 -6.88 -9.57
N GLN A 121 4.73 -7.69 -8.56
CA GLN A 121 3.99 -8.93 -8.33
C GLN A 121 2.58 -8.60 -7.84
N PHE A 122 1.61 -9.45 -8.21
CA PHE A 122 0.25 -9.36 -7.73
C PHE A 122 -0.47 -10.71 -7.84
N GLU A 123 -1.55 -10.87 -7.07
CA GLU A 123 -2.44 -12.02 -7.11
C GLU A 123 -3.88 -11.52 -7.26
N ILE A 124 -4.70 -12.27 -8.01
CA ILE A 124 -6.15 -12.07 -8.06
C ILE A 124 -6.78 -13.24 -7.31
N LYS A 125 -7.60 -12.95 -6.30
CA LYS A 125 -8.34 -13.96 -5.53
C LYS A 125 -9.83 -13.75 -5.63
N ASP A 126 -10.56 -14.82 -5.87
CA ASP A 126 -12.00 -14.83 -5.70
C ASP A 126 -12.35 -14.96 -4.21
N ALA A 127 -13.38 -14.23 -3.79
CA ALA A 127 -13.98 -14.41 -2.48
C ALA A 127 -14.48 -15.85 -2.39
N LYS A 128 -13.89 -16.64 -1.48
CA LYS A 128 -14.46 -17.93 -1.10
C LYS A 128 -15.83 -17.64 -0.48
N ILE A 129 -16.89 -18.06 -1.15
CA ILE A 129 -18.22 -18.15 -0.56
C ILE A 129 -18.06 -19.18 0.56
N LYS A 130 -18.14 -18.72 1.80
CA LYS A 130 -18.31 -19.58 2.96
C LYS A 130 -19.79 -19.58 3.32
#